data_AF-C8PQS7-F1
#
_entry.id   AF-C8PQS7-F1
#
_cell.length_a   1.000
_cell.length_b   1.000
_cell.length_c   1.000
_cell.angle_alpha   90.00
_cell.angle_beta   90.00
_cell.angle_gamma   90.00
#
_symmetry.space_group_name_H-M   'P 1'
#
loop_
_entity.id
_entity.type
_entity.pdbx_description
1 polymer ?
#
loop_
_entity_poly.entity_id
_entity_poly.type
_entity_poly.pdbx_seq_one_letter_code
_entity_poly.pdbx_strand_id
1 'polypeptide(L)'
;MFIASLILLCINIILMIIFYRKTSHNFSQNAYRDRIREEVNRLIIDIEHESDHAVTILEDKIQQIEKLLSDTDKHIALVEQEHEKWNAQKEFLERYRNPNQKEAEVSADTKKNTVMIYKKPIGMPEAAAHASPLLNPREQVIELARQGFSIDFIAEKVDLPLGEIALILSIDG
;
A
#
# COMPACT_ATOMS: atom_id res chain seq x y z
N MET A 1 -72.69 -34.99 61.76
CA MET A 1 -71.35 -35.45 61.32
C MET A 1 -71.35 -35.91 59.86
N PHE A 2 -72.24 -36.81 59.44
CA PHE A 2 -72.31 -37.29 58.04
C PHE A 2 -72.49 -36.22 56.97
N ILE A 3 -73.34 -35.20 57.19
CA ILE A 3 -73.55 -34.10 56.22
C ILE A 3 -72.27 -33.31 55.97
N ALA A 4 -71.51 -33.00 57.03
CA ALA A 4 -70.23 -32.29 56.90
C ALA A 4 -69.20 -33.11 56.11
N SER A 5 -69.12 -34.42 56.36
CA SER A 5 -68.26 -35.34 55.61
C SER A 5 -68.67 -35.45 54.13
N LEU A 6 -69.97 -35.44 53.82
CA LEU A 6 -70.47 -35.47 52.44
C LEU A 6 -70.11 -34.19 51.67
N ILE A 7 -70.25 -33.03 52.31
CA ILE A 7 -69.88 -31.73 51.70
C ILE A 7 -68.38 -31.68 51.41
N LEU A 8 -67.56 -32.13 52.36
CA LEU A 8 -66.09 -32.16 52.22
C LEU A 8 -65.66 -33.11 51.09
N LEU A 9 -66.33 -34.26 50.92
CA LEU A 9 -66.13 -35.19 49.81
C LEU A 9 -66.44 -34.51 48.45
N CYS A 10 -67.58 -33.82 48.35
CA CYS A 10 -67.98 -33.13 47.12
C CYS A 10 -66.97 -32.04 46.73
N ILE A 11 -66.53 -31.23 47.70
CA ILE A 11 -65.52 -30.18 47.46
C ILE A 11 -64.20 -30.81 47.00
N ASN A 12 -63.78 -31.91 47.62
CA ASN A 12 -62.55 -32.60 47.25
C ASN A 12 -62.59 -33.16 45.82
N ILE A 13 -63.72 -33.77 45.41
CA ILE A 13 -63.92 -34.23 44.03
C ILE A 13 -63.88 -33.07 43.04
N ILE A 14 -64.54 -31.95 43.34
CA ILE A 14 -64.53 -30.77 42.47
C ILE A 14 -63.10 -30.23 42.32
N LEU A 15 -62.36 -30.11 43.44
CA LEU A 15 -60.95 -29.70 43.43
C LEU A 15 -60.08 -30.66 42.62
N MET A 16 -60.30 -31.97 42.73
CA MET A 16 -59.57 -32.98 41.97
C MET A 16 -59.81 -32.83 40.46
N ILE A 17 -61.06 -32.59 40.04
CA ILE A 17 -61.40 -32.38 38.62
C ILE A 17 -60.76 -31.08 38.09
N ILE A 18 -60.84 -29.99 38.85
CA ILE A 18 -60.23 -28.70 38.47
C ILE A 18 -58.71 -28.84 38.40
N PHE A 19 -58.09 -29.48 39.39
CA PHE A 19 -56.65 -29.69 39.44
C PHE A 19 -56.18 -30.57 38.28
N TYR A 20 -56.89 -31.67 37.98
CA TYR A 20 -56.57 -32.52 36.84
C TYR A 20 -56.66 -31.77 35.51
N ARG A 21 -57.72 -30.99 35.29
CA ARG A 21 -57.85 -30.16 34.08
C ARG A 21 -56.75 -29.10 33.97
N LYS A 22 -56.48 -28.37 35.07
CA LYS A 22 -55.46 -27.31 35.07
C LYS A 22 -54.06 -27.86 34.87
N THR A 23 -53.70 -28.92 35.59
CA THR A 23 -52.39 -29.56 35.47
C THR A 23 -52.22 -30.21 34.10
N SER A 24 -53.22 -30.94 33.59
CA SER A 24 -53.13 -31.57 32.27
C SER A 24 -53.02 -30.55 31.13
N HIS A 25 -53.58 -29.34 31.28
CA HIS A 25 -53.45 -28.30 30.27
C HIS A 25 -52.09 -27.60 30.31
N ASN A 26 -51.56 -27.30 31.50
CA ASN A 26 -50.27 -26.62 31.66
C ASN A 26 -49.06 -27.54 31.47
N PHE A 27 -49.19 -28.84 31.75
CA PHE A 27 -48.12 -29.85 31.65
C PHE A 27 -48.28 -30.82 30.47
N SER A 28 -49.03 -30.45 29.43
CA SER A 28 -49.01 -31.23 28.19
C SER A 28 -47.67 -31.00 27.49
N GLN A 29 -46.85 -32.05 27.33
CA GLN A 29 -45.59 -32.04 26.57
C GLN A 29 -45.72 -31.38 25.18
N ASN A 30 -46.93 -31.35 24.62
CA ASN A 30 -47.23 -30.68 23.37
C ASN A 30 -47.00 -29.16 23.44
N ALA A 31 -47.34 -28.50 24.55
CA ALA A 31 -47.14 -27.06 24.69
C ALA A 31 -45.64 -26.68 24.68
N TYR A 32 -44.79 -27.53 25.25
CA TYR A 32 -43.33 -27.35 25.20
C TYR A 32 -42.79 -27.59 23.79
N ARG A 33 -43.23 -28.65 23.12
CA ARG A 33 -42.82 -28.95 21.73
C ARG A 33 -43.24 -27.82 20.78
N ASP A 34 -44.44 -27.30 20.94
CA ASP A 34 -44.97 -26.24 20.08
C ASP A 34 -44.20 -24.93 20.30
N ARG A 35 -43.86 -24.59 21.57
CA ARG A 35 -42.96 -23.47 21.86
C ARG A 35 -41.56 -23.64 21.28
N ILE A 36 -40.96 -24.82 21.36
CA ILE A 36 -39.64 -25.08 20.77
C ILE A 36 -39.70 -24.93 19.25
N ARG A 37 -40.74 -25.44 18.60
CA ARG A 37 -40.91 -25.33 17.15
C ARG A 37 -41.10 -23.87 16.74
N GLU A 38 -41.83 -23.08 17.52
CA GLU A 38 -42.02 -21.65 17.27
C GLU A 38 -40.72 -20.86 17.47
N GLU A 39 -39.95 -21.16 18.52
CA GLU A 39 -38.64 -20.53 18.75
C GLU A 39 -37.65 -20.88 17.63
N VAL A 40 -37.62 -22.14 17.19
CA VAL A 40 -36.79 -22.56 16.04
C VAL A 40 -37.23 -21.86 14.76
N ASN A 41 -38.53 -21.73 14.52
CA ASN A 41 -39.03 -21.02 13.34
C ASN A 41 -38.66 -19.54 13.38
N ARG A 42 -38.72 -18.92 14.56
CA ARG A 42 -38.26 -17.55 14.77
C ARG A 42 -36.76 -17.41 14.51
N LEU A 43 -35.96 -18.33 15.03
CA LEU A 43 -34.52 -18.35 14.81
C LEU A 43 -34.17 -18.52 13.31
N ILE A 44 -34.92 -19.35 12.58
CA ILE A 44 -34.73 -19.51 11.13
C ILE A 44 -34.99 -18.18 10.42
N ILE A 45 -36.07 -17.47 10.78
CA ILE A 45 -36.40 -16.16 10.20
C ILE A 45 -35.32 -15.13 10.53
N ASP A 46 -34.84 -15.09 11.78
CA ASP A 46 -33.79 -14.17 12.21
C ASP A 46 -32.47 -14.46 11.47
N ILE A 47 -32.11 -15.73 11.29
CA ILE A 47 -30.93 -16.15 10.53
C ILE A 47 -31.06 -15.78 9.06
N GLU A 48 -32.22 -16.04 8.45
CA GLU A 48 -32.48 -15.70 7.05
C GLU A 48 -32.31 -14.18 6.84
N HIS A 49 -32.92 -13.38 7.70
CA HIS A 49 -32.83 -11.93 7.63
C HIS A 49 -31.40 -11.40 7.82
N GLU A 50 -30.70 -11.89 8.85
CA GLU A 50 -29.32 -11.47 9.13
C GLU A 50 -28.37 -11.95 8.03
N SER A 51 -28.62 -13.12 7.45
CA SER A 51 -27.82 -13.66 6.33
C SER A 51 -28.01 -12.83 5.06
N ASP A 52 -29.25 -12.48 4.70
CA ASP A 52 -29.52 -11.62 3.54
C ASP A 52 -28.87 -10.23 3.69
N HIS A 53 -28.91 -9.67 4.90
CA HIS A 53 -28.24 -8.42 5.22
C HIS A 53 -26.71 -8.55 5.10
N ALA A 54 -26.12 -9.61 5.66
CA ALA A 54 -24.70 -9.88 5.55
C ALA A 54 -24.25 -10.06 4.09
N VAL A 55 -25.03 -10.76 3.27
CA VAL A 55 -24.78 -10.92 1.83
C VAL A 55 -24.81 -9.56 1.13
N THR A 56 -25.80 -8.71 1.45
CA THR A 56 -25.91 -7.36 0.89
C THR A 56 -24.67 -6.50 1.24
N ILE A 57 -24.21 -6.57 2.48
CA ILE A 57 -22.99 -5.87 2.92
C ILE A 57 -21.77 -6.42 2.17
N LEU A 58 -21.65 -7.74 2.03
CA LEU A 58 -20.55 -8.36 1.32
C LEU A 58 -20.50 -7.91 -0.14
N GLU A 59 -21.65 -7.89 -0.82
CA GLU A 59 -21.76 -7.42 -2.21
C GLU A 59 -21.32 -5.95 -2.35
N ASP A 60 -21.80 -5.07 -1.48
CA ASP A 60 -21.39 -3.66 -1.47
C ASP A 60 -19.88 -3.50 -1.21
N LYS A 61 -19.30 -4.32 -0.31
CA LYS A 61 -17.86 -4.31 -0.06
C LYS A 61 -17.05 -4.83 -1.23
N ILE A 62 -17.52 -5.85 -1.93
CA ILE A 62 -16.88 -6.35 -3.15
C ILE A 62 -16.86 -5.25 -4.21
N GLN A 63 -17.98 -4.56 -4.42
CA GLN A 63 -18.07 -3.45 -5.39
C GLN A 63 -17.16 -2.27 -5.00
N GLN A 64 -17.07 -1.94 -3.71
CA GLN A 64 -16.13 -0.92 -3.22
C GLN A 64 -14.67 -1.30 -3.48
N ILE A 65 -14.30 -2.55 -3.23
CA ILE A 65 -12.94 -3.06 -3.48
C ILE A 65 -12.64 -3.03 -4.98
N GLU A 66 -13.56 -3.48 -5.83
CA GLU A 66 -13.39 -3.46 -7.27
C GLU A 66 -13.18 -2.04 -7.81
N LYS A 67 -13.95 -1.07 -7.30
CA LYS A 67 -13.78 0.33 -7.65
C LYS A 67 -12.41 0.88 -7.23
N LEU A 68 -12.00 0.61 -5.99
CA LEU A 68 -10.69 1.04 -5.47
C LEU A 68 -9.54 0.38 -6.23
N LEU A 69 -9.70 -0.88 -6.64
CA LEU A 69 -8.74 -1.59 -7.46
C LEU A 69 -8.63 -0.93 -8.84
N SER A 70 -9.76 -0.68 -9.51
CA SER A 70 -9.76 -0.02 -10.82
C SER A 70 -9.13 1.38 -10.78
N ASP A 71 -9.41 2.16 -9.74
CA ASP A 71 -8.80 3.47 -9.60
C ASP A 71 -7.29 3.36 -9.34
N THR A 72 -6.87 2.40 -8.51
CA THR A 72 -5.44 2.10 -8.30
C THR A 72 -4.76 1.69 -9.60
N ASP A 73 -5.37 0.83 -10.41
CA ASP A 73 -4.84 0.41 -11.71
C ASP A 73 -4.69 1.59 -12.68
N LYS A 74 -5.65 2.53 -12.70
CA LYS A 74 -5.52 3.78 -13.48
C LYS A 74 -4.35 4.62 -12.99
N HIS A 75 -4.20 4.76 -11.67
CA HIS A 75 -3.09 5.51 -11.09
C HIS A 75 -1.74 4.87 -11.42
N ILE A 76 -1.63 3.54 -11.38
CA ILE A 76 -0.43 2.79 -11.78
C ILE A 76 -0.11 3.05 -13.25
N ALA A 77 -1.10 2.94 -14.14
CA ALA A 77 -0.90 3.18 -15.57
C ALA A 77 -0.43 4.61 -15.88
N LEU A 78 -0.96 5.61 -15.17
CA LEU A 78 -0.51 7.00 -15.31
C LEU A 78 0.93 7.19 -14.83
N VAL A 79 1.27 6.62 -13.67
CA VAL A 79 2.63 6.68 -13.12
C VAL A 79 3.62 5.98 -14.04
N GLU A 80 3.26 4.83 -14.62
CA GLU A 80 4.09 4.11 -15.60
C GLU A 80 4.33 4.97 -16.84
N GLN A 81 3.29 5.62 -17.37
CA GLN A 81 3.41 6.53 -18.52
C GLN A 81 4.33 7.72 -18.23
N GLU A 82 4.26 8.30 -17.03
CA GLU A 82 5.19 9.36 -16.62
C GLU A 82 6.62 8.82 -16.48
N HIS A 83 6.78 7.67 -15.83
CA HIS A 83 8.08 7.03 -15.65
C HIS A 83 8.76 6.73 -16.99
N GLU A 84 8.03 6.23 -17.99
CA GLU A 84 8.53 6.03 -19.35
C GLU A 84 9.01 7.32 -20.00
N LYS A 85 8.26 8.43 -19.85
CA LYS A 85 8.66 9.75 -20.39
C LYS A 85 9.94 10.26 -19.72
N TRP A 86 10.04 10.12 -18.40
CA TRP A 86 11.25 10.46 -17.64
C TRP A 86 12.44 9.60 -18.07
N ASN A 87 12.25 8.29 -18.26
CA ASN A 87 13.29 7.38 -18.73
C ASN A 87 13.74 7.71 -20.15
N ALA A 88 12.81 7.97 -21.08
CA ALA A 88 13.13 8.37 -22.45
C ALA A 88 13.90 9.70 -22.48
N GLN A 89 13.54 10.67 -21.63
CA GLN A 89 14.27 11.92 -21.49
C GLN A 89 15.68 11.68 -20.94
N LYS A 90 15.82 10.82 -19.92
CA LYS A 90 17.12 10.46 -19.35
C LYS A 90 18.01 9.78 -20.38
N GLU A 91 17.49 8.82 -21.14
CA GLU A 91 18.23 8.13 -22.19
C GLU A 91 18.67 9.10 -23.31
N PHE A 92 17.78 10.03 -23.71
CA PHE A 92 18.14 11.11 -24.64
C PHE A 92 19.30 11.94 -24.08
N LEU A 93 19.20 12.40 -22.83
CA LEU A 93 20.21 13.23 -22.19
C LEU A 93 21.56 12.50 -22.04
N GLU A 94 21.54 11.20 -21.70
CA GLU A 94 22.73 10.35 -21.68
C GLU A 94 23.36 10.20 -23.07
N ARG A 95 22.56 10.09 -24.12
CA ARG A 95 23.04 10.02 -25.51
C ARG A 95 23.75 11.29 -25.97
N TYR A 96 23.34 12.47 -25.47
CA TYR A 96 24.05 13.73 -25.72
C TYR A 96 25.24 13.95 -24.78
N ARG A 97 25.21 13.37 -23.58
CA ARG A 97 26.33 13.43 -22.62
C ARG A 97 27.49 12.52 -23.06
N ASN A 98 27.20 11.35 -23.66
CA ASN A 98 28.20 10.38 -24.12
C ASN A 98 28.17 10.14 -25.65
N PRO A 99 28.46 11.15 -26.50
CA PRO A 99 28.62 10.92 -27.94
C PRO A 99 29.85 10.03 -28.26
N ASN A 100 30.85 9.99 -27.37
CA ASN A 100 32.12 9.30 -27.59
C ASN A 100 32.14 7.79 -27.28
N GLN A 101 31.03 7.17 -26.84
CA GLN A 101 31.01 5.72 -26.55
C GLN A 101 30.46 4.85 -27.70
N LYS A 102 29.76 5.42 -28.69
CA LYS A 102 29.31 4.67 -29.88
C LYS A 102 30.30 4.69 -31.04
N GLU A 103 31.31 5.55 -31.00
CA GLU A 103 32.43 5.52 -31.96
C GLU A 103 33.43 4.37 -31.67
N ALA A 104 33.41 3.77 -30.48
CA ALA A 104 34.31 2.67 -30.13
C ALA A 104 33.88 1.30 -30.67
N GLU A 105 32.60 1.08 -30.99
CA GLU A 105 32.13 -0.22 -31.52
C GLU A 105 31.87 -0.22 -33.04
N VAL A 106 31.76 0.95 -33.70
CA VAL A 106 31.60 1.03 -35.17
C VAL A 106 32.96 1.16 -35.90
N SER A 107 34.06 1.36 -35.17
CA SER A 107 35.39 1.60 -35.75
C SER A 107 36.15 0.33 -36.21
N ALA A 108 35.58 -0.87 -36.06
CA ALA A 108 36.23 -2.11 -36.52
C ALA A 108 36.01 -2.42 -38.01
N ASP A 109 35.03 -1.80 -38.68
CA ASP A 109 34.68 -2.14 -40.06
C ASP A 109 34.40 -0.92 -40.96
N THR A 110 35.33 0.04 -41.04
CA THR A 110 35.45 0.90 -42.24
C THR A 110 36.86 1.47 -42.38
N LYS A 111 37.84 0.60 -42.67
CA LYS A 111 39.04 1.05 -43.40
C LYS A 111 38.65 1.23 -44.88
N LYS A 112 38.19 2.43 -45.25
CA LYS A 112 38.28 3.07 -46.59
C LYS A 112 37.28 4.22 -46.71
N ASN A 113 37.65 5.40 -46.22
CA ASN A 113 37.60 6.60 -47.04
C ASN A 113 38.31 7.75 -46.33
N THR A 114 39.30 8.31 -47.01
CA THR A 114 40.03 9.50 -46.58
C THR A 114 39.23 10.72 -47.01
N VAL A 115 38.92 11.62 -46.07
CA VAL A 115 38.59 13.01 -46.38
C VAL A 115 39.34 13.89 -45.39
N MET A 116 40.35 14.59 -45.91
CA MET A 116 41.18 15.54 -45.19
C MET A 116 40.37 16.80 -44.89
N ILE A 117 40.14 17.11 -43.62
CA ILE A 117 39.54 18.38 -43.18
C ILE A 117 40.58 19.15 -42.38
N TYR A 118 41.08 20.24 -42.96
CA TYR A 118 41.98 21.19 -42.29
C TYR A 118 41.18 22.08 -41.33
N LYS A 119 41.56 22.12 -40.04
CA LYS A 119 41.24 23.26 -39.17
C LYS A 119 42.45 23.68 -38.32
N LYS A 120 42.87 24.91 -38.61
CA LYS A 120 43.83 25.83 -37.99
C LYS A 120 44.10 25.60 -36.48
N PRO A 121 45.37 25.48 -36.03
CA PRO A 121 45.71 25.38 -34.62
C PRO A 121 45.65 26.74 -33.93
N ILE A 122 44.99 26.81 -32.78
CA ILE A 122 45.06 27.94 -31.85
C ILE A 122 45.41 27.37 -30.47
N GLY A 123 46.63 27.68 -30.04
CA GLY A 123 46.98 27.99 -28.64
C GLY A 123 46.94 26.85 -27.63
N MET A 124 48.13 26.31 -27.33
CA MET A 124 48.47 25.90 -25.95
C MET A 124 48.41 27.15 -25.04
N PRO A 125 48.10 26.99 -23.75
CA PRO A 125 49.20 27.02 -22.80
C PRO A 125 49.20 25.85 -21.81
N GLU A 126 50.38 25.30 -21.62
CA GLU A 126 50.82 24.62 -20.40
C GLU A 126 50.74 25.56 -19.19
N ALA A 127 50.18 25.05 -18.09
CA ALA A 127 50.53 25.33 -16.68
C ALA A 127 49.37 24.76 -15.83
N ALA A 128 49.53 23.91 -14.83
CA ALA A 128 50.71 23.48 -14.11
C ALA A 128 50.38 22.13 -13.46
N ALA A 129 51.40 21.28 -13.35
CA ALA A 129 51.44 20.23 -12.35
C ALA A 129 51.19 20.82 -10.95
N HIS A 130 50.53 20.10 -10.06
CA HIS A 130 51.06 19.85 -8.71
C HIS A 130 50.35 18.65 -8.06
N ALA A 131 51.19 17.86 -7.43
CA ALA A 131 50.90 16.63 -6.73
C ALA A 131 50.04 16.84 -5.47
N SER A 132 49.38 15.76 -5.07
CA SER A 132 48.59 15.54 -3.86
C SER A 132 49.30 15.97 -2.55
N PRO A 133 48.53 16.19 -1.47
CA PRO A 133 48.48 15.13 -0.47
C PRO A 133 47.06 14.82 0.02
N LEU A 134 46.88 13.59 0.47
CA LEU A 134 45.71 12.99 1.12
C LEU A 134 45.09 13.91 2.19
N LEU A 135 44.15 14.77 1.78
CA LEU A 135 43.12 15.28 2.66
C LEU A 135 41.86 14.49 2.37
N ASN A 136 41.19 14.01 3.41
CA ASN A 136 39.96 13.24 3.27
C ASN A 136 38.97 14.11 2.48
N PRO A 137 38.37 13.64 1.37
CA PRO A 137 37.47 14.45 0.53
C PRO A 137 36.36 15.12 1.36
N ARG A 138 35.96 14.51 2.48
CA ARG A 138 35.01 15.08 3.43
C ARG A 138 35.49 16.37 4.11
N GLU A 139 36.74 16.41 4.57
CA GLU A 139 37.31 17.60 5.23
C GLU A 139 37.44 18.76 4.25
N GLN A 140 37.77 18.47 2.98
CA GLN A 140 37.86 19.48 1.93
C GLN A 140 36.49 20.10 1.62
N VAL A 141 35.42 19.29 1.62
CA VAL A 141 34.04 19.78 1.47
C VAL A 141 33.64 20.71 2.62
N ILE A 142 33.97 20.34 3.86
CA ILE A 142 33.64 21.13 5.06
C ILE A 142 34.39 22.47 5.06
N GLU A 143 35.69 22.48 4.74
CA GLU A 143 36.49 23.71 4.68
C GLU A 143 35.96 24.68 3.61
N LEU A 144 35.64 24.18 2.42
CA LEU A 144 35.12 25.00 1.33
C LEU A 144 33.71 25.54 1.64
N ALA A 145 32.87 24.76 2.31
CA ALA A 145 31.56 25.24 2.76
C ALA A 145 31.67 26.31 3.85
N ARG A 146 32.62 26.15 4.80
CA ARG A 146 32.90 27.17 5.82
C ARG A 146 33.43 28.47 5.23
N GLN A 147 34.14 28.40 4.10
CA GLN A 147 34.58 29.56 3.32
C GLN A 147 33.44 30.23 2.54
N GLY A 148 32.23 29.67 2.57
CA GLY A 148 31.03 30.24 1.95
C GLY A 148 30.89 29.96 0.46
N PHE A 149 31.63 28.97 -0.08
CA PHE A 149 31.49 28.56 -1.47
C PHE A 149 30.17 27.85 -1.72
N SER A 150 29.63 27.98 -2.94
CA SER A 150 28.40 27.30 -3.35
C SER A 150 28.63 25.79 -3.51
N ILE A 151 27.58 25.01 -3.27
CA ILE A 151 27.60 23.55 -3.34
C ILE A 151 28.04 23.07 -4.74
N ASP A 152 27.63 23.79 -5.79
CA ASP A 152 28.03 23.51 -7.17
C ASP A 152 29.53 23.71 -7.41
N PHE A 153 30.12 24.74 -6.80
CA PHE A 153 31.56 25.03 -6.90
C PHE A 153 32.41 24.01 -6.14
N ILE A 154 31.91 23.52 -5.00
CA ILE A 154 32.57 22.47 -4.22
C ILE A 154 32.56 21.15 -5.00
N ALA A 155 31.45 20.84 -5.68
CA ALA A 155 31.33 19.64 -6.52
C ALA A 155 32.35 19.61 -7.66
N GLU A 156 32.56 20.75 -8.33
CA GLU A 156 33.56 20.88 -9.40
C GLU A 156 35.00 20.70 -8.90
N LYS A 157 35.29 21.09 -7.65
CA LYS A 157 36.66 21.10 -7.10
C LYS A 157 37.06 19.81 -6.39
N VAL A 158 36.11 19.13 -5.74
CA VAL A 158 36.35 17.88 -4.99
C VAL A 158 35.96 16.63 -5.81
N ASP A 159 35.34 16.82 -6.98
CA ASP A 159 34.87 15.74 -7.88
C ASP A 159 33.91 14.75 -7.19
N LEU A 160 33.09 15.27 -6.27
CA LEU A 160 32.04 14.50 -5.57
C LEU A 160 30.65 14.90 -6.08
N PRO A 161 29.69 13.96 -6.14
CA PRO A 161 28.32 14.27 -6.54
C PRO A 161 27.65 15.19 -5.52
N LEU A 162 26.81 16.11 -6.01
CA LEU A 162 26.06 17.09 -5.20
C LEU A 162 25.34 16.45 -4.00
N GLY A 163 24.80 15.24 -4.18
CA GLY A 163 24.12 14.51 -3.11
C GLY A 163 25.04 14.06 -1.97
N GLU A 164 26.28 13.68 -2.26
CA GLU A 164 27.25 13.30 -1.23
C GLU A 164 27.76 14.52 -0.46
N ILE A 165 27.95 15.64 -1.15
CA ILE A 165 28.33 16.93 -0.54
C ILE A 165 27.22 17.43 0.39
N ALA A 166 25.96 17.40 -0.06
CA ALA A 166 24.82 17.76 0.77
C ALA A 166 24.69 16.86 2.01
N LEU A 167 24.96 15.55 1.86
CA LEU A 167 24.95 14.60 2.96
C LEU A 167 26.06 14.90 3.97
N ILE A 168 27.30 15.18 3.52
CA ILE A 168 28.42 15.53 4.39
C ILE A 168 28.11 16.79 5.20
N LEU A 169 27.58 17.84 4.55
CA LEU A 169 27.20 19.09 5.23
C LEU A 169 26.03 18.91 6.21
N SER A 170 25.12 17.97 5.93
CA SER A 170 24.00 17.67 6.83
C SER A 170 24.40 16.91 8.10
N ILE A 171 25.54 16.22 8.08
CA ILE A 171 26.05 15.42 9.19
C ILE A 171 26.98 16.24 10.10
N ASP A 172 27.65 17.25 9.54
CA ASP A 172 28.62 18.12 10.26
C ASP A 172 28.00 19.41 10.81
N GLY A 173 26.79 19.77 10.36
CA GLY A 173 26.05 20.98 10.74
C GLY A 173 25.25 20.90 12.05
#